data_AF-A0A662C8S7-F1
#
_entry.id   AF-A0A662C8S7-F1
#
_cell.length_a   1.000
_cell.length_b   1.000
_cell.length_c   1.000
_cell.angle_alpha   90.00
_cell.angle_beta   90.00
_cell.angle_gamma   90.00
#
_symmetry.space_group_name_H-M   'P 1'
#
loop_
_entity.id
_entity.type
_entity.pdbx_description
1 polymer ?
#
loop_
_entity_poly.entity_id
_entity_poly.type
_entity_poly.pdbx_seq_one_letter_code
_entity_poly.pdbx_strand_id
1 'polypeptide(L)' 'AMAIAKGLDSAIINPLDKKMMANIIAAEALVGKDKFCTNYIAAYRTQMFDAERVI' A
#
# COMPACT_ATOMS: atom_id res chain seq x y z
N ALA A 1 -2.11 -7.21 4.87
CA ALA A 1 -0.71 -7.69 4.90
C ALA A 1 -0.59 -9.22 4.89
N MET A 2 -1.13 -9.95 5.88
CA MET A 2 -0.93 -11.41 6.01
C MET A 2 -1.40 -12.22 4.78
N ALA A 3 -2.54 -11.89 4.17
CA ALA A 3 -3.01 -12.56 2.97
C ALA A 3 -2.07 -12.36 1.77
N ILE A 4 -1.57 -11.13 1.58
CA ILE A 4 -0.59 -10.80 0.51
C ILE A 4 0.70 -11.61 0.70
N ALA A 5 1.18 -11.73 1.94
CA ALA A 5 2.34 -12.57 2.26
C ALA A 5 2.10 -14.07 2.02
N LYS A 6 0.84 -14.52 2.01
CA LYS A 6 0.44 -15.90 1.71
C LYS A 6 0.12 -16.15 0.23
N GLY A 7 0.35 -15.18 -0.65
CA GLY A 7 0.15 -15.33 -2.08
C GLY A 7 -1.22 -14.88 -2.59
N LEU A 8 -1.90 -13.96 -1.89
CA LEU A 8 -3.12 -13.34 -2.42
C LEU A 8 -2.88 -12.70 -3.79
N ASP A 9 -3.73 -13.05 -4.77
CA ASP A 9 -3.69 -12.51 -6.14
C ASP A 9 -4.66 -11.34 -6.35
N SER A 10 -5.86 -11.39 -5.74
CA SER A 10 -6.87 -10.33 -5.84
C SER A 10 -7.76 -10.26 -4.61
N ALA A 11 -8.34 -9.09 -4.34
CA ALA A 11 -9.32 -8.89 -3.27
C ALA A 11 -10.31 -7.79 -3.63
N ILE A 12 -11.56 -7.95 -3.21
CA ILE A 12 -12.58 -6.88 -3.24
C ILE A 12 -12.38 -6.01 -2.01
N ILE A 13 -12.02 -4.75 -2.22
CA ILE A 13 -11.63 -3.80 -1.18
C ILE A 13 -12.18 -2.41 -1.50
N ASN A 14 -12.20 -1.50 -0.53
CA ASN A 14 -12.50 -0.09 -0.78
C ASN A 14 -11.22 0.66 -1.20
N PRO A 15 -11.08 1.09 -2.47
CA PRO A 15 -9.89 1.80 -2.93
C PRO A 15 -9.77 3.23 -2.37
N LEU A 16 -10.85 3.80 -1.83
CA LEU A 16 -10.85 5.14 -1.22
C LEU A 16 -10.40 5.12 0.25
N ASP A 17 -10.30 3.94 0.87
CA ASP A 17 -9.72 3.80 2.20
C ASP A 17 -8.20 3.91 2.11
N LYS A 18 -7.68 5.10 2.41
CA LYS A 18 -6.26 5.42 2.35
C LYS A 18 -5.40 4.55 3.26
N LYS A 19 -5.90 4.20 4.46
CA LYS A 19 -5.18 3.33 5.40
C LYS A 19 -5.08 1.91 4.86
N MET A 20 -6.16 1.42 4.25
CA MET A 20 -6.19 0.11 3.61
C MET A 20 -5.22 0.05 2.43
N MET A 21 -5.26 1.05 1.54
CA MET A 21 -4.38 1.12 0.37
C MET A 21 -2.91 1.28 0.76
N ALA A 22 -2.61 2.10 1.76
CA ALA A 22 -1.28 2.23 2.35
C ALA A 22 -0.72 0.87 2.80
N ASN A 23 -1.52 0.08 3.51
CA ASN A 23 -1.13 -1.27 3.96
C ASN A 23 -0.91 -2.25 2.81
N ILE A 24 -1.60 -2.10 1.68
CA ILE A 24 -1.42 -2.92 0.49
C ILE A 24 -0.09 -2.56 -0.18
N ILE A 25 0.14 -1.27 -0.46
CA ILE A 25 1.38 -0.78 -1.08
C ILE A 25 2.61 -1.19 -0.25
N ALA A 26 2.53 -1.03 1.08
CA ALA A 26 3.60 -1.48 1.97
C ALA A 26 3.80 -2.99 1.94
N ALA A 27 2.72 -3.78 1.95
CA ALA A 27 2.81 -5.23 1.90
C ALA A 27 3.37 -5.74 0.55
N GLU A 28 3.03 -5.12 -0.57
CA GLU A 28 3.57 -5.46 -1.90
C GLU A 28 5.06 -5.18 -1.99
N ALA A 29 5.54 -4.08 -1.40
CA ALA A 29 6.96 -3.80 -1.28
C ALA A 29 7.69 -4.86 -0.43
N LEU A 30 7.12 -5.25 0.72
CA LEU A 30 7.71 -6.24 1.62
C LEU A 30 7.78 -7.65 1.01
N VAL A 31 6.81 -8.03 0.16
CA VAL A 31 6.77 -9.34 -0.52
C VAL A 31 7.59 -9.32 -1.83
N GLY A 32 8.19 -8.18 -2.19
CA GLY A 32 9.00 -8.04 -3.40
C GLY A 32 8.18 -7.95 -4.70
N LYS A 33 6.87 -7.68 -4.61
CA LYS A 33 5.99 -7.44 -5.75
C LYS A 33 6.11 -5.99 -6.28
N ASP A 34 6.73 -5.07 -5.55
CA ASP A 34 7.05 -3.71 -6.00
C ASP A 34 8.51 -3.61 -6.46
N LYS A 35 8.72 -3.49 -7.78
CA LYS A 35 10.07 -3.39 -8.36
C LYS A 35 10.74 -2.09 -7.89
N PHE A 36 11.89 -2.24 -7.22
CA PHE A 36 12.66 -1.14 -6.63
C PHE A 36 11.88 -0.28 -5.63
N CYS A 37 10.80 -0.82 -5.04
CA CYS A 37 9.93 -0.08 -4.10
C CYS A 37 9.39 1.24 -4.70
N THR A 38 9.21 1.30 -6.02
CA THR A 38 8.88 2.54 -6.74
C THR A 38 7.51 3.05 -6.32
N ASN A 39 6.54 2.15 -6.18
CA ASN A 39 5.19 2.51 -5.77
C ASN A 39 5.15 2.97 -4.32
N TYR A 40 5.90 2.30 -3.44
CA TYR A 40 6.04 2.71 -2.05
C TYR A 40 6.64 4.12 -1.92
N ILE A 41 7.73 4.41 -2.65
CA ILE A 41 8.38 5.73 -2.63
C ILE A 41 7.45 6.81 -3.20
N ALA A 42 6.74 6.51 -4.29
CA ALA A 42 5.78 7.43 -4.88
C ALA A 42 4.63 7.75 -3.90
N ALA A 43 4.07 6.72 -3.25
CA ALA A 43 3.02 6.88 -2.25
C ALA A 43 3.48 7.69 -1.03
N TYR A 44 4.76 7.56 -0.65
CA TYR A 44 5.34 8.37 0.42
C TYR A 44 5.44 9.84 0.02
N ARG A 45 5.90 10.11 -1.21
CA ARG A 45 5.99 11.48 -1.74
C ARG A 45 4.64 12.17 -1.91
N THR A 46 3.57 11.41 -2.14
CA THR A 46 2.20 11.93 -2.26
C THR A 46 1.47 12.03 -0.92
N GLN A 47 2.15 11.80 0.21
CA GLN A 47 1.57 11.82 1.56
C GLN A 47 0.42 10.82 1.73
N MET A 48 0.45 9.70 1.01
CA MET A 48 -0.60 8.66 1.07
C MET A 48 -0.70 8.02 2.46
N PHE A 49 0.41 8.01 3.21
CA PHE A 49 0.52 7.38 4.53
C PHE A 49 0.13 8.31 5.69
N ASP A 50 -0.06 9.61 5.43
CA ASP A 50 -0.36 10.58 6.48
C ASP A 50 -1.85 10.53 6.84
N ALA A 51 -2.14 10.23 8.11
CA ALA A 51 -3.49 9.94 8.59
C ALA A 51 -4.43 11.17 8.65
N GLU A 52 -3.92 12.38 8.49
CA GLU A 52 -4.69 13.61 8.51
C GLU A 52 -3.89 14.71 7.80
N ARG A 53 -4.36 15.14 6.64
CA ARG A 53 -3.90 16.39 6.04
C ARG A 53 -4.60 17.52 6.80
N VAL A 54 -4.00 17.96 7.90
CA VAL A 54 -4.37 19.24 8.50
C VAL A 54 -3.91 20.32 7.51
N ILE A 55 -4.88 21.06 6.99
CA ILE A 55 -4.69 22.26 6.15
C ILE A 55 -3.81 23.29 6.84
#